data_AF-A0A515A481-F1
#
_entry.id   AF-A0A515A481-F1
#
_cell.length_a   1.000
_cell.length_b   1.000
_cell.length_c   1.000
_cell.angle_alpha   90.00
_cell.angle_beta   90.00
_cell.angle_gamma   90.00
#
_symmetry.space_group_name_H-M   'P 1'
#
loop_
_entity.id
_entity.type
_entity.pdbx_description
1 polymer ?
#
loop_
_entity_poly.entity_id
_entity_poly.type
_entity_poly.pdbx_seq_one_letter_code
_entity_poly.pdbx_strand_id
1 'polypeptide(L)'
;MRNTFDPYTWHNNLYFRWTALPVLAHMFSWMTGVGGVLLFPILITVAQYLIFKVHPAVARPGFWFVTLPITFICWVKWGPFITSTQSGGIIQGVTAYYIGQLVIALFIPLIIKPERPEFLLNWIGCTITSGLGWVVLYWFVTGMQGNKVNIPGNVTIFLIYPAIALIANSASGFFLLKE
;
A
#
# COMPACT_ATOMS: atom_id res chain seq x y z
N MET A 1 -18.04 -6.90 19.64
CA MET A 1 -18.37 -5.64 18.94
C MET A 1 -19.50 -5.92 17.95
N ARG A 2 -20.59 -5.15 17.94
CA ARG A 2 -21.68 -5.29 16.95
C ARG A 2 -21.17 -4.78 15.59
N ASN A 3 -20.96 -5.69 14.64
CA ASN A 3 -20.67 -5.39 13.23
C ASN A 3 -21.97 -4.99 12.51
N THR A 4 -22.50 -3.81 12.82
CA THR A 4 -23.45 -3.15 11.93
C THR A 4 -22.64 -2.31 10.96
N PHE A 5 -22.54 -2.76 9.71
CA PHE A 5 -21.93 -1.99 8.63
C PHE A 5 -22.78 -0.74 8.40
N ASP A 6 -22.44 0.35 9.10
CA ASP A 6 -23.11 1.63 8.95
C ASP A 6 -22.51 2.37 7.74
N PRO A 7 -23.28 2.56 6.66
CA PRO A 7 -22.81 3.20 5.43
C PRO A 7 -22.47 4.69 5.59
N TYR A 8 -22.70 5.29 6.77
CA TYR A 8 -22.29 6.66 7.06
C TYR A 8 -20.97 6.75 7.83
N THR A 9 -20.48 5.66 8.41
CA THR A 9 -19.24 5.63 9.21
C THR A 9 -18.17 4.69 8.67
N TRP A 10 -18.37 4.08 7.49
CA TRP A 10 -17.37 3.22 6.83
C TRP A 10 -16.00 3.91 6.67
N HIS A 11 -16.01 5.23 6.46
CA HIS A 11 -14.79 6.00 6.34
C HIS A 11 -14.00 6.01 7.65
N ASN A 12 -14.56 5.72 8.82
CA ASN A 12 -13.82 5.60 10.08
C ASN A 12 -13.34 4.16 10.36
N ASN A 13 -13.64 3.21 9.48
CA ASN A 13 -13.17 1.84 9.61
C ASN A 13 -11.70 1.72 9.19
N LEU A 14 -10.84 1.42 10.15
CA LEU A 14 -9.39 1.26 9.95
C LEU A 14 -9.06 0.16 8.93
N TYR A 15 -9.75 -0.97 9.00
CA TYR A 15 -9.57 -2.09 8.08
C TYR A 15 -9.90 -1.68 6.64
N PHE A 16 -11.03 -0.97 6.46
CA PHE A 16 -11.39 -0.45 5.13
C PHE A 16 -10.34 0.53 4.61
N ARG A 17 -9.87 1.47 5.45
CA ARG A 17 -8.85 2.45 5.06
C ARG A 17 -7.56 1.77 4.62
N TRP A 18 -7.11 0.77 5.37
CA TRP A 18 -5.92 -0.01 5.03
C TRP A 18 -6.08 -0.76 3.70
N THR A 19 -7.24 -1.39 3.49
CA THR A 19 -7.51 -2.13 2.26
C THR A 19 -7.56 -1.22 1.03
N ALA A 20 -8.34 -0.13 1.11
CA ALA A 20 -8.73 0.64 -0.07
C ALA A 20 -7.78 1.82 -0.37
N LEU A 21 -7.32 2.57 0.63
CA LEU A 21 -6.63 3.84 0.37
C LEU A 21 -5.30 3.70 -0.40
N PRO A 22 -4.43 2.70 -0.12
CA PRO A 22 -3.23 2.48 -0.92
C PRO A 22 -3.54 2.15 -2.39
N VAL A 23 -4.62 1.41 -2.63
CA VAL A 23 -5.07 1.03 -3.97
C VAL A 23 -5.61 2.25 -4.71
N LEU A 24 -6.44 3.07 -4.05
CA LEU A 24 -6.96 4.31 -4.61
C LEU A 24 -5.84 5.32 -4.91
N ALA A 25 -4.84 5.44 -4.03
CA ALA A 25 -3.67 6.27 -4.27
C ALA A 25 -2.94 5.87 -5.56
N HIS A 26 -2.81 4.56 -5.79
CA HIS A 26 -2.22 4.04 -7.02
C HIS A 26 -3.10 4.30 -8.25
N MET A 27 -4.39 3.99 -8.17
CA MET A 27 -5.30 4.20 -9.32
C MET A 27 -5.37 5.67 -9.72
N PHE A 28 -5.53 6.58 -8.75
CA PHE A 28 -5.59 8.02 -9.03
C PHE A 28 -4.25 8.57 -9.53
N SER A 29 -3.11 8.06 -9.05
CA SER A 29 -1.83 8.49 -9.62
C SER A 29 -1.73 8.09 -11.09
N TRP A 30 -2.12 6.86 -11.45
CA TRP A 30 -2.04 6.36 -12.82
C TRP A 30 -2.99 7.06 -13.80
N MET A 31 -4.13 7.58 -13.33
CA MET A 31 -5.03 8.40 -14.15
C MET A 31 -4.37 9.69 -14.67
N THR A 32 -3.26 10.12 -14.07
CA THR A 32 -2.50 11.31 -14.50
C THR A 32 -1.32 10.97 -15.43
N GLY A 33 -1.23 9.72 -15.89
CA GLY A 33 -0.19 9.27 -16.82
C GLY A 33 1.22 9.42 -16.23
N VAL A 34 2.12 10.06 -16.96
CA VAL A 34 3.53 10.29 -16.53
C VAL A 34 3.59 11.14 -15.25
N GLY A 35 2.64 12.05 -15.04
CA GLY A 35 2.50 12.82 -13.79
C GLY A 35 2.26 11.93 -12.56
N GLY A 36 1.76 10.71 -12.79
CA GLY A 36 1.51 9.70 -11.76
C GLY A 36 2.75 9.29 -11.00
N VAL A 37 3.94 9.38 -11.62
CA VAL A 37 5.22 9.07 -10.98
C VAL A 37 5.49 10.02 -9.82
N LEU A 38 5.16 11.30 -9.96
CA LEU A 38 5.35 12.29 -8.90
C LEU A 38 4.15 12.33 -7.95
N LEU A 39 2.95 12.05 -8.47
CA LEU A 39 1.72 12.09 -7.69
C LEU A 39 1.58 10.91 -6.72
N PHE A 40 2.08 9.72 -7.09
CA PHE A 40 1.93 8.52 -6.27
C PHE A 40 2.56 8.66 -4.87
N PRO A 41 3.81 9.13 -4.70
CA PRO A 41 4.39 9.37 -3.37
C PRO A 41 3.54 10.28 -2.50
N ILE A 42 2.96 11.34 -3.08
CA ILE A 42 2.08 12.27 -2.36
C ILE A 42 0.81 11.54 -1.92
N LEU A 43 0.14 10.85 -2.84
CA LEU A 43 -1.11 10.16 -2.56
C LEU A 43 -0.95 9.02 -1.56
N ILE A 44 0.15 8.25 -1.63
CA ILE A 44 0.38 7.16 -0.67
C ILE A 44 0.70 7.71 0.72
N THR A 45 1.47 8.80 0.83
CA THR A 45 1.68 9.48 2.13
C THR A 45 0.37 10.02 2.71
N VAL A 46 -0.51 10.60 1.87
CA VAL A 46 -1.85 11.05 2.29
C VAL A 46 -2.72 9.87 2.72
N ALA A 47 -2.74 8.76 1.96
CA ALA A 47 -3.47 7.55 2.30
C ALA A 47 -3.05 7.00 3.68
N GLN A 48 -1.75 6.93 3.93
CA GLN A 48 -1.20 6.50 5.22
C GLN A 48 -1.53 7.46 6.34
N TYR A 49 -1.39 8.77 6.12
CA TYR A 49 -1.83 9.78 7.07
C TYR A 49 -3.31 9.58 7.48
N LEU A 50 -4.19 9.30 6.51
CA LEU A 50 -5.59 9.03 6.79
C LEU A 50 -5.77 7.75 7.60
N ILE A 51 -5.00 6.69 7.35
CA ILE A 51 -5.02 5.47 8.18
C ILE A 51 -4.58 5.81 9.62
N PHE A 52 -3.46 6.50 9.78
CA PHE A 52 -2.92 6.88 11.09
C PHE A 52 -3.85 7.80 11.88
N LYS A 53 -4.56 8.72 11.22
CA LYS A 53 -5.46 9.68 11.86
C LYS A 53 -6.57 9.02 12.68
N VAL A 54 -7.00 7.81 12.32
CA VAL A 54 -8.06 7.08 13.03
C VAL A 54 -7.54 5.97 13.94
N HIS A 55 -6.23 5.71 13.94
CA HIS A 55 -5.66 4.64 14.72
C HIS A 55 -5.45 5.05 16.19
N PRO A 56 -5.93 4.27 17.18
CA PRO A 56 -5.88 4.66 18.61
C PRO A 56 -4.45 4.81 19.16
N ALA A 57 -3.48 4.09 18.59
CA ALA A 57 -2.06 4.16 18.96
C ALA A 57 -1.34 5.44 18.48
N VAL A 58 -1.92 6.22 17.58
CA VAL A 58 -1.27 7.40 16.99
C VAL A 58 -1.64 8.66 17.76
N ALA A 59 -0.63 9.44 18.16
CA ALA A 59 -0.80 10.72 18.86
C ALA A 59 -0.64 11.92 17.93
N ARG A 60 0.27 11.84 16.94
CA ARG A 60 0.67 12.98 16.11
C ARG A 60 0.66 12.61 14.62
N PRO A 61 -0.52 12.33 14.02
CA PRO A 61 -0.58 11.85 12.64
C PRO A 61 0.01 12.86 11.63
N GLY A 62 -0.07 14.17 11.89
CA GLY A 62 0.45 15.20 11.00
C GLY A 62 1.97 15.16 10.80
N PHE A 63 2.73 14.64 11.76
CA PHE A 63 4.18 14.48 11.62
C PHE A 63 4.56 13.43 10.56
N TRP A 64 3.61 12.61 10.12
CA TRP A 64 3.84 11.64 9.06
C TRP A 64 4.33 12.27 7.75
N PHE A 65 3.90 13.51 7.44
CA PHE A 65 4.32 14.19 6.21
C PHE A 65 5.83 14.47 6.14
N VAL A 66 6.56 14.40 7.27
CA VAL A 66 8.04 14.45 7.27
C VAL A 66 8.65 13.28 6.50
N THR A 67 7.92 12.17 6.33
CA THR A 67 8.36 11.01 5.53
C THR A 67 8.24 11.23 4.02
N LEU A 68 7.59 12.31 3.56
CA LEU A 68 7.34 12.56 2.15
C LEU A 68 8.64 12.58 1.31
N PRO A 69 9.73 13.26 1.68
CA PRO A 69 10.99 13.23 0.92
C PRO A 69 11.56 11.81 0.80
N ILE A 70 11.46 11.01 1.85
CA ILE A 70 11.94 9.63 1.87
C ILE A 70 11.05 8.75 0.99
N THR A 71 9.74 8.95 1.05
CA THR A 71 8.76 8.29 0.18
C THR A 71 9.09 8.56 -1.29
N PHE A 72 9.41 9.81 -1.63
CA PHE A 72 9.88 10.18 -2.96
C PHE A 72 11.18 9.48 -3.34
N ILE A 73 12.19 9.47 -2.47
CA ILE A 73 13.49 8.82 -2.76
C ILE A 73 13.30 7.32 -2.99
N CYS A 74 12.57 6.63 -2.11
CA CYS A 74 12.28 5.21 -2.25
C CYS A 74 11.52 4.92 -3.56
N TRP A 75 10.55 5.76 -3.91
CA TRP A 75 9.78 5.62 -5.13
C TRP A 75 10.58 5.93 -6.41
N VAL A 76 11.38 6.98 -6.43
CA VAL A 76 12.20 7.31 -7.61
C VAL A 76 13.29 6.27 -7.82
N LYS A 77 13.92 5.79 -6.73
CA LYS A 77 15.04 4.84 -6.82
C LYS A 77 14.60 3.41 -7.15
N TRP A 78 13.43 3.00 -6.66
CA TRP A 78 12.99 1.61 -6.75
C TRP A 78 11.59 1.43 -7.36
N GLY A 79 10.92 2.52 -7.73
CA GLY A 79 9.57 2.46 -8.26
C GLY A 79 9.48 1.80 -9.65
N PRO A 80 8.27 1.38 -10.03
CA PRO A 80 8.00 0.57 -11.20
C PRO A 80 8.28 1.26 -12.55
N PHE A 81 8.56 2.57 -12.57
CA PHE A 81 8.94 3.29 -13.79
C PHE A 81 10.29 2.82 -14.35
N ILE A 82 11.20 2.36 -13.48
CA ILE A 82 12.50 1.80 -13.90
C ILE A 82 12.33 0.36 -14.41
N THR A 83 11.34 -0.36 -13.89
CA THR A 83 11.23 -1.80 -14.10
C THR A 83 10.29 -2.19 -15.24
N SER A 84 9.41 -1.30 -15.72
CA SER A 84 8.46 -1.60 -16.82
C SER A 84 9.11 -1.94 -18.17
N THR A 85 10.44 -1.84 -18.29
CA THR A 85 11.20 -2.16 -19.51
C THR A 85 11.85 -3.54 -19.53
N GLN A 86 11.77 -4.32 -18.43
CA GLN A 86 12.42 -5.64 -18.33
C GLN A 86 11.43 -6.77 -18.00
N SER A 87 11.68 -7.97 -18.53
CA SER A 87 10.95 -9.19 -18.15
C SER A 87 11.16 -9.46 -16.65
N GLY A 88 10.07 -9.45 -15.87
CA GLY A 88 10.12 -9.56 -14.40
C GLY A 88 10.02 -8.21 -13.66
N GLY A 89 9.93 -7.10 -14.38
CA GLY A 89 9.92 -5.77 -13.81
C GLY A 89 8.77 -5.45 -12.85
N ILE A 90 7.63 -6.12 -13.01
CA ILE A 90 6.46 -5.90 -12.15
C ILE A 90 6.72 -6.44 -10.75
N ILE A 91 7.26 -7.66 -10.64
CA ILE A 91 7.62 -8.27 -9.35
C ILE A 91 8.69 -7.42 -8.67
N GLN A 92 9.71 -6.97 -9.42
CA GLN A 92 10.74 -6.10 -8.89
C GLN A 92 10.16 -4.78 -8.36
N GLY A 93 9.30 -4.11 -9.15
CA GLY A 93 8.69 -2.84 -8.77
C GLY A 93 7.77 -2.96 -7.55
N VAL A 94 7.00 -4.04 -7.44
CA VAL A 94 6.17 -4.30 -6.26
C VAL A 94 7.01 -4.62 -5.04
N THR A 95 8.02 -5.48 -5.18
CA THR A 95 8.93 -5.84 -4.09
C THR A 95 9.63 -4.59 -3.56
N ALA A 96 10.15 -3.77 -4.46
CA ALA A 96 10.73 -2.47 -4.16
C ALA A 96 9.77 -1.52 -3.44
N TYR A 97 8.51 -1.42 -3.89
CA TYR A 97 7.49 -0.63 -3.21
C TYR A 97 7.33 -1.08 -1.76
N TYR A 98 7.14 -2.37 -1.49
CA TYR A 98 6.97 -2.87 -0.13
C TYR A 98 8.24 -2.72 0.73
N ILE A 99 9.44 -2.88 0.16
CA ILE A 99 10.69 -2.56 0.85
C ILE A 99 10.75 -1.06 1.22
N GLY A 100 10.38 -0.18 0.30
CA GLY A 100 10.27 1.26 0.56
C GLY A 100 9.29 1.55 1.70
N GLN A 101 8.14 0.89 1.72
CA GLN A 101 7.16 1.01 2.81
C GLN A 101 7.72 0.55 4.16
N LEU A 102 8.55 -0.49 4.19
CA LEU A 102 9.22 -0.95 5.42
C LEU A 102 10.27 0.07 5.91
N VAL A 103 11.02 0.69 5.01
CA VAL A 103 11.95 1.78 5.36
C VAL A 103 11.19 2.96 5.95
N ILE A 104 10.07 3.34 5.34
CA ILE A 104 9.22 4.45 5.80
C ILE A 104 8.55 4.11 7.14
N ALA A 105 8.20 2.84 7.38
CA ALA A 105 7.63 2.38 8.66
C ALA A 105 8.54 2.66 9.86
N LEU A 106 9.86 2.78 9.67
CA LEU A 106 10.80 3.14 10.74
C LEU A 106 10.57 4.55 11.33
N PHE A 107 9.74 5.37 10.68
CA PHE A 107 9.34 6.69 11.16
C PHE A 107 8.06 6.66 12.02
N ILE A 108 7.37 5.52 12.11
CA ILE A 108 6.17 5.35 12.97
C ILE A 108 6.42 5.73 14.44
N PRO A 109 7.59 5.43 15.06
CA PRO A 109 7.91 5.89 16.42
C PRO A 109 7.74 7.40 16.64
N LEU A 110 7.85 8.23 15.60
CA LEU A 110 7.67 9.69 15.70
C LEU A 110 6.22 10.12 15.88
N ILE A 111 5.25 9.26 15.56
CA ILE A 111 3.81 9.60 15.54
C ILE A 111 2.98 8.83 16.57
N ILE A 112 3.50 7.74 17.14
CA ILE A 112 2.78 6.89 18.10
C ILE A 112 2.89 7.37 19.54
N LYS A 113 1.98 6.87 20.37
CA LYS A 113 2.06 6.98 21.83
C LYS A 113 3.20 6.08 22.35
N PRO A 114 4.01 6.52 23.34
CA PRO A 114 5.08 5.71 23.92
C PRO A 114 4.63 4.35 24.48
N GLU A 115 3.37 4.28 24.93
CA GLU A 115 2.75 3.09 25.53
C GLU A 115 2.27 2.05 24.51
N ARG A 116 2.37 2.35 23.20
CA ARG A 116 1.81 1.50 22.13
C ARG A 116 2.86 1.10 21.07
N PRO A 117 4.05 0.57 21.46
CA PRO A 117 5.10 0.20 20.51
C PRO A 117 4.71 -0.96 19.57
N GLU A 118 3.75 -1.80 19.98
CA GLU A 118 3.24 -2.92 19.20
C GLU A 118 2.67 -2.50 17.84
N PHE A 119 2.24 -1.25 17.71
CA PHE A 119 1.73 -0.72 16.45
C PHE A 119 2.78 -0.75 15.32
N LEU A 120 4.05 -0.48 15.62
CA LEU A 120 5.12 -0.57 14.62
C LEU A 120 5.26 -2.00 14.11
N LEU A 121 5.26 -2.99 15.01
CA LEU A 121 5.38 -4.40 14.65
C LEU A 121 4.17 -4.87 13.84
N ASN A 122 2.96 -4.45 14.24
CA ASN A 122 1.74 -4.75 13.51
C ASN A 122 1.79 -4.14 12.10
N TRP A 123 2.25 -2.89 11.96
CA TRP A 123 2.40 -2.24 10.66
C TRP A 123 3.42 -2.93 9.75
N ILE A 124 4.58 -3.32 10.31
CA ILE A 124 5.59 -4.11 9.59
C ILE A 124 4.99 -5.44 9.15
N GLY A 125 4.31 -6.15 10.05
CA GLY A 125 3.60 -7.40 9.75
C GLY A 125 2.61 -7.22 8.62
N CYS A 126 1.77 -6.18 8.67
CA CYS A 126 0.84 -5.85 7.59
C CYS A 126 1.54 -5.66 6.25
N THR A 127 2.63 -4.89 6.25
CA THR A 127 3.36 -4.53 5.04
C THR A 127 4.00 -5.78 4.42
N ILE A 128 4.62 -6.64 5.23
CA ILE A 128 5.21 -7.90 4.78
C ILE A 128 4.12 -8.85 4.24
N THR A 129 3.04 -9.06 4.99
CA THR A 129 1.95 -9.97 4.57
C THR A 129 1.28 -9.48 3.28
N SER A 130 1.09 -8.16 3.12
CA SER A 130 0.55 -7.58 1.88
C SER A 130 1.51 -7.79 0.71
N GLY A 131 2.82 -7.57 0.93
CA GLY A 131 3.83 -7.79 -0.09
C GLY A 131 3.91 -9.24 -0.57
N LEU A 132 3.98 -10.17 0.38
CA LEU A 132 3.98 -11.61 0.09
C LEU A 132 2.68 -12.04 -0.59
N GLY A 133 1.53 -11.60 -0.07
CA GLY A 133 0.22 -11.90 -0.64
C GLY A 133 0.10 -11.41 -2.08
N TRP A 134 0.59 -10.19 -2.36
CA TRP A 134 0.59 -9.64 -3.71
C TRP A 134 1.44 -10.50 -4.66
N VAL A 135 2.67 -10.84 -4.27
CA VAL A 135 3.59 -11.64 -5.10
C VAL A 135 3.02 -13.03 -5.37
N VAL A 136 2.50 -13.72 -4.36
CA VAL A 136 1.89 -15.06 -4.50
C VAL A 136 0.68 -15.02 -5.43
N LEU A 137 -0.22 -14.05 -5.25
CA LEU A 137 -1.40 -13.89 -6.10
C LEU A 137 -1.02 -13.55 -7.54
N TYR A 138 -0.01 -12.69 -7.74
CA TYR A 138 0.50 -12.38 -9.07
C TYR A 138 1.06 -13.62 -9.77
N TRP A 139 1.84 -14.45 -9.08
CA TRP A 139 2.36 -15.71 -9.62
C TRP A 139 1.25 -16.68 -9.99
N PHE A 140 0.22 -16.79 -9.14
CA PHE A 140 -0.94 -17.63 -9.42
C PHE A 140 -1.69 -17.18 -10.68
N VAL A 141 -1.99 -15.87 -10.80
CA VAL A 141 -2.70 -15.30 -11.95
C VAL A 141 -1.89 -15.43 -13.24
N THR A 142 -0.59 -15.10 -13.21
CA THR A 142 0.28 -15.17 -14.38
C THR A 142 0.63 -16.61 -14.80
N GLY A 143 0.78 -17.51 -13.82
CA GLY A 143 0.99 -18.94 -14.05
C GLY A 143 -0.23 -19.62 -14.67
N MET A 144 -1.44 -19.28 -14.22
CA MET A 144 -2.69 -19.74 -14.85
C MET A 144 -2.90 -19.21 -16.26
N GLN A 145 -2.42 -17.99 -16.55
CA GLN A 145 -2.62 -17.33 -17.86
C GLN A 145 -1.52 -17.66 -18.89
N GLY A 146 -0.52 -18.49 -18.54
CA GLY A 146 0.47 -19.04 -19.47
C GLY A 146 1.29 -17.98 -20.22
N ASN A 147 1.95 -17.06 -19.50
CA ASN A 147 2.80 -15.98 -20.04
C ASN A 147 2.12 -14.98 -21.01
N LYS A 148 0.79 -15.02 -21.17
CA LYS A 148 0.04 -14.08 -22.04
C LYS A 148 -0.21 -12.70 -21.43
N VAL A 149 0.26 -12.45 -20.20
CA VAL A 149 0.12 -11.14 -19.50
C VAL A 149 1.22 -10.16 -19.90
N ASN A 150 1.79 -10.33 -21.10
CA ASN A 150 2.85 -9.49 -21.62
C ASN A 150 2.37 -8.83 -22.92
N ILE A 151 1.48 -7.86 -22.80
CA ILE A 151 1.18 -6.95 -23.91
C ILE A 151 1.04 -5.52 -23.36
N PRO A 152 1.87 -4.56 -23.83
CA PRO A 152 1.59 -3.14 -23.68
C PRO A 152 0.22 -2.84 -24.30
N GLY A 153 -0.77 -2.48 -23.48
CA GLY A 153 -2.14 -2.17 -23.95
C GLY A 153 -3.24 -3.11 -23.48
N ASN A 154 -2.94 -4.16 -22.69
CA ASN A 154 -4.00 -5.00 -22.13
C ASN A 154 -4.68 -4.30 -20.94
N VAL A 155 -5.87 -3.73 -21.19
CA VAL A 155 -6.70 -3.02 -20.19
C VAL A 155 -7.01 -3.90 -18.96
N THR A 156 -7.02 -5.22 -19.12
CA THR A 156 -7.25 -6.19 -18.04
C THR A 156 -6.23 -6.04 -16.90
N ILE A 157 -5.00 -5.60 -17.21
CA ILE A 157 -3.95 -5.36 -16.21
C ILE A 157 -4.36 -4.27 -15.20
N PHE A 158 -5.09 -3.24 -15.67
CA PHE A 158 -5.61 -2.16 -14.81
C PHE A 158 -6.67 -2.62 -13.81
N LEU A 159 -7.27 -3.80 -14.01
CA LEU A 159 -8.23 -4.38 -13.09
C LEU A 159 -7.58 -5.46 -12.20
N ILE A 160 -6.69 -6.28 -12.78
CA ILE A 160 -6.03 -7.38 -12.07
C ILE A 160 -5.13 -6.85 -10.95
N TYR A 161 -4.30 -5.83 -11.18
CA TYR A 161 -3.35 -5.37 -10.15
C TYR A 161 -4.03 -4.71 -8.95
N PRO A 162 -5.06 -3.84 -9.13
CA PRO A 162 -5.86 -3.36 -8.02
C PRO A 162 -6.60 -4.48 -7.29
N ALA A 163 -7.15 -5.48 -8.00
CA ALA A 163 -7.82 -6.61 -7.37
C ALA A 163 -6.88 -7.44 -6.49
N ILE A 164 -5.68 -7.76 -7.00
CA ILE A 164 -4.63 -8.43 -6.21
C ILE A 164 -4.29 -7.60 -4.97
N ALA A 165 -4.09 -6.28 -5.12
CA ALA A 165 -3.75 -5.40 -4.01
C ALA A 165 -4.86 -5.32 -2.95
N LEU A 166 -6.14 -5.26 -3.36
CA LEU A 166 -7.28 -5.29 -2.44
C LEU A 166 -7.32 -6.59 -1.64
N ILE A 167 -7.12 -7.74 -2.28
CA ILE A 167 -7.10 -9.05 -1.60
C ILE A 167 -5.91 -9.13 -0.63
N ALA A 168 -4.72 -8.74 -1.08
CA ALA A 168 -3.50 -8.76 -0.27
C ALA A 168 -3.61 -7.85 0.96
N ASN A 169 -4.12 -6.63 0.78
CA ASN A 169 -4.32 -5.69 1.89
C ASN A 169 -5.46 -6.14 2.82
N SER A 170 -6.49 -6.80 2.30
CA SER A 170 -7.56 -7.37 3.14
C SER A 170 -7.05 -8.50 4.03
N ALA A 171 -6.16 -9.35 3.51
CA ALA A 171 -5.54 -10.42 4.29
C ALA A 171 -4.61 -9.89 5.39
N SER A 172 -3.95 -8.76 5.15
CA SER A 172 -3.01 -8.16 6.12
C SER A 172 -3.67 -7.19 7.10
N GLY A 173 -4.85 -6.64 6.78
CA GLY A 173 -5.56 -5.69 7.62
C GLY A 173 -5.92 -6.23 9.01
N PHE A 174 -5.98 -7.55 9.20
CA PHE A 174 -6.22 -8.18 10.49
C PHE A 174 -5.16 -7.87 11.55
N PHE A 175 -3.92 -7.60 11.15
CA PHE A 175 -2.86 -7.21 12.07
C PHE A 175 -3.09 -5.81 12.66
N LEU A 176 -3.79 -4.92 11.96
CA LEU A 176 -4.17 -3.58 12.46
C LEU A 176 -5.37 -3.60 13.40
N LEU A 177 -6.10 -4.72 13.46
CA LEU A 177 -7.24 -4.91 14.35
C LEU A 177 -6.85 -5.54 15.71
N LYS A 178 -5.60 -6.00 15.84
CA LYS A 178 -5.07 -6.50 17.11
C LYS A 178 -4.64 -5.32 17.98
N GLU A 179 -5.46 -5.00 18.98
CA GLU A 179 -5.17 -4.06 20.08
C GLU A 179 -4.23 -4.64 21.14
#